data_AF-A0A257RSX9-F1
#
_entry.id   AF-A0A257RSX9-F1
#
_cell.length_a   1.000
_cell.length_b   1.000
_cell.length_c   1.000
_cell.angle_alpha   90.00
_cell.angle_beta   90.00
_cell.angle_gamma   90.00
#
_symmetry.space_group_name_H-M   'P 1'
#
loop_
_entity.id
_entity.type
_entity.pdbx_description
1 polymer ?
#
loop_
_entity_poly.entity_id
_entity_poly.type
_entity_poly.pdbx_seq_one_letter_code
_entity_poly.pdbx_strand_id
1 'polypeptide(L)'
;ADIVQVRQQYDGVAVLAHPECPEEVVAAADFAGSTAALADYIARHRPARAALITECSMADNIAAANPATTFVKPCNLCPHMKRITLAGIRRALETMTEPVTIDPALASPARAAVERMLAIP
;
A
#
# COMPACT_ATOMS: atom_id res chain seq x y z
N ALA A 1 -0.07 -12.97 8.07
CA ALA A 1 -1.36 -13.47 8.59
C ALA A 1 -1.77 -14.64 7.73
N ASP A 2 -2.19 -15.73 8.35
CA ASP A 2 -2.64 -16.92 7.62
C ASP A 2 -3.97 -16.60 6.91
N ILE A 3 -3.99 -16.64 5.58
CA ILE A 3 -5.19 -16.39 4.76
C ILE A 3 -6.32 -17.36 5.15
N VAL A 4 -5.94 -18.59 5.55
CA VAL A 4 -6.89 -19.61 6.00
C VAL A 4 -7.64 -19.13 7.24
N GLN A 5 -6.93 -18.54 8.20
CA GLN A 5 -7.53 -18.02 9.43
C GLN A 5 -8.49 -16.86 9.13
N VAL A 6 -8.11 -15.95 8.22
CA VAL A 6 -8.97 -14.82 7.81
C VAL A 6 -10.27 -15.33 7.18
N ARG A 7 -10.18 -16.32 6.28
CA ARG A 7 -11.36 -16.92 5.64
C ARG A 7 -12.24 -17.71 6.61
N GLN A 8 -11.66 -18.37 7.61
CA GLN A 8 -12.43 -19.04 8.67
C GLN A 8 -13.18 -18.07 9.59
N GLN A 9 -12.58 -16.91 9.87
CA GLN A 9 -13.18 -15.91 10.76
C GLN A 9 -14.20 -15.00 10.08
N TYR A 10 -14.06 -14.79 8.78
CA TYR A 10 -14.90 -13.84 8.03
C TYR A 10 -15.48 -14.50 6.79
N ASP A 11 -16.73 -14.94 6.89
CA ASP A 11 -17.45 -15.53 5.77
C ASP A 11 -17.66 -14.51 4.63
N GLY A 12 -17.44 -14.96 3.40
CA GLY A 12 -17.51 -14.15 2.18
C GLY A 12 -16.47 -13.02 2.07
N VAL A 13 -15.37 -13.08 2.82
CA VAL A 13 -14.31 -12.05 2.75
C VAL A 13 -13.53 -12.16 1.43
N ALA A 14 -13.40 -11.04 0.70
CA ALA A 14 -12.46 -10.94 -0.41
C ALA A 14 -11.05 -10.66 0.11
N VAL A 15 -10.08 -11.51 -0.16
CA VAL A 15 -8.68 -11.38 0.26
C VAL A 15 -7.86 -10.79 -0.87
N LEU A 16 -7.27 -9.61 -0.65
CA LEU A 16 -6.41 -8.96 -1.62
C LEU A 16 -5.01 -8.75 -1.06
N ALA A 17 -3.97 -9.07 -1.83
CA ALA A 17 -2.58 -9.02 -1.38
C ALA A 17 -1.70 -8.12 -2.24
N HIS A 18 -0.68 -7.51 -1.63
CA HIS A 18 0.38 -6.85 -2.39
C HIS A 18 1.33 -7.90 -3.00
N PRO A 19 1.86 -7.73 -4.23
CA PRO A 19 2.78 -8.68 -4.86
C PRO A 19 4.11 -8.84 -4.12
N GLU A 20 4.43 -7.94 -3.18
CA GLU A 20 5.59 -8.07 -2.28
C GLU A 20 5.38 -9.10 -1.15
N CYS A 21 4.18 -9.68 -1.03
CA CYS A 21 3.94 -10.76 -0.07
C CYS A 21 4.63 -12.07 -0.51
N PRO A 22 4.86 -13.02 0.42
CA PRO A 22 5.32 -14.36 0.07
C PRO A 22 4.44 -15.03 -1.00
N GLU A 23 5.04 -15.83 -1.86
CA GLU A 23 4.37 -16.47 -3.01
C GLU A 23 3.11 -17.24 -2.60
N GLU A 24 3.18 -17.99 -1.51
CA GLU A 24 2.05 -18.72 -0.91
C GLU A 24 0.86 -17.82 -0.54
N VAL A 25 1.11 -16.59 -0.11
CA VAL A 25 0.08 -15.60 0.23
C VAL A 25 -0.53 -15.04 -1.04
N VAL A 26 0.30 -14.73 -2.04
CA VAL A 26 -0.16 -14.22 -3.34
C VAL A 26 -1.02 -15.26 -4.06
N ALA A 27 -0.59 -16.53 -4.06
CA ALA A 27 -1.30 -17.63 -4.71
C ALA A 27 -2.65 -17.96 -4.03
N ALA A 28 -2.77 -17.71 -2.73
CA ALA A 28 -4.00 -17.96 -1.98
C ALA A 28 -4.96 -16.76 -1.96
N ALA A 29 -4.53 -15.56 -2.38
CA ALA A 29 -5.36 -14.35 -2.44
C ALA A 29 -6.34 -14.39 -3.62
N ASP A 30 -7.49 -13.71 -3.49
CA ASP A 30 -8.48 -13.56 -4.56
C ASP A 30 -8.02 -12.56 -5.63
N PHE A 31 -7.17 -11.60 -5.23
CA PHE A 31 -6.54 -10.64 -6.13
C PHE A 31 -5.18 -10.20 -5.59
N ALA A 32 -4.20 -10.01 -6.48
CA ALA A 32 -2.91 -9.46 -6.13
C ALA A 32 -2.51 -8.31 -7.06
N GLY A 33 -2.02 -7.21 -6.48
CA GLY A 33 -1.62 -6.03 -7.25
C GLY A 33 -1.05 -4.90 -6.40
N SER A 34 -0.59 -3.83 -7.05
CA SER A 34 -0.13 -2.63 -6.37
C SER A 34 -1.25 -2.02 -5.52
N THR A 35 -0.91 -1.18 -4.53
CA THR A 35 -1.92 -0.49 -3.70
C THR A 35 -3.00 0.22 -4.54
N ALA A 36 -2.62 0.81 -5.68
CA ALA A 36 -3.58 1.41 -6.60
C ALA A 36 -4.51 0.36 -7.23
N ALA A 37 -3.97 -0.77 -7.70
CA ALA A 37 -4.77 -1.86 -8.25
C ALA A 37 -5.72 -2.48 -7.21
N LEU A 38 -5.29 -2.56 -5.93
CA LEU A 38 -6.16 -2.99 -4.82
C LEU A 38 -7.33 -2.02 -4.62
N ALA A 39 -7.06 -0.72 -4.63
CA ALA A 39 -8.09 0.31 -4.52
C ALA A 39 -9.10 0.22 -5.68
N ASP A 40 -8.61 0.06 -6.91
CA ASP A 40 -9.44 -0.10 -8.11
C ASP A 40 -10.29 -1.37 -8.08
N TYR A 41 -9.76 -2.46 -7.52
CA TYR A 41 -10.52 -3.70 -7.34
C TYR A 41 -11.70 -3.46 -6.40
N ILE A 42 -11.47 -2.83 -5.25
CA ILE A 42 -12.52 -2.53 -4.26
C ILE A 42 -13.58 -1.60 -4.86
N ALA A 43 -13.16 -0.54 -5.56
CA ALA A 43 -14.08 0.43 -6.16
C ALA A 43 -15.01 -0.22 -7.20
N ARG A 44 -14.49 -1.19 -7.97
CA ARG A 44 -15.22 -1.92 -9.02
C ARG A 44 -16.13 -3.01 -8.46
N HIS A 45 -15.61 -3.88 -7.61
CA HIS A 45 -16.33 -5.07 -7.15
C HIS A 45 -17.18 -4.82 -5.90
N ARG A 46 -16.88 -3.77 -5.15
CA ARG A 46 -17.58 -3.34 -3.92
C ARG A 46 -17.96 -4.52 -3.01
N PRO A 47 -16.98 -5.34 -2.60
CA PRO A 47 -17.27 -6.46 -1.72
C PRO A 47 -17.82 -5.93 -0.38
N ALA A 48 -18.74 -6.69 0.23
CA ALA A 48 -19.25 -6.35 1.56
C ALA A 48 -18.13 -6.41 2.63
N ARG A 49 -17.18 -7.34 2.46
CA ARG A 49 -15.98 -7.47 3.29
C ARG A 49 -14.73 -7.68 2.45
N ALA A 50 -13.65 -7.02 2.82
CA ALA A 50 -12.35 -7.19 2.20
C ALA A 50 -11.22 -7.29 3.23
N ALA A 51 -10.32 -8.24 3.08
CA ALA A 51 -9.07 -8.33 3.81
C ALA A 51 -7.94 -7.80 2.93
N LEU A 52 -7.28 -6.73 3.38
CA LEU A 52 -6.14 -6.14 2.67
C LEU A 52 -4.84 -6.60 3.32
N ILE A 53 -4.10 -7.44 2.60
CA ILE A 53 -2.78 -7.95 3.01
C ILE A 53 -1.72 -7.05 2.39
N THR A 54 -1.53 -5.88 3.01
CA THR A 54 -0.55 -4.85 2.61
C THR A 54 -0.16 -4.02 3.85
N GLU A 55 0.61 -2.95 3.66
CA GLU A 55 0.95 -2.00 4.73
C GLU A 55 -0.32 -1.34 5.30
N CYS A 56 -0.38 -1.21 6.62
CA CYS A 56 -1.59 -0.84 7.36
C CYS A 56 -2.11 0.58 7.01
N SER A 57 -1.20 1.54 6.82
CA SER A 57 -1.54 2.92 6.45
C SER A 57 -2.11 3.00 5.02
N MET A 58 -1.63 2.14 4.12
CA MET A 58 -2.20 2.01 2.76
C MET A 58 -3.61 1.43 2.79
N ALA A 59 -3.86 0.43 3.63
CA ALA A 59 -5.20 -0.12 3.83
C ALA A 59 -6.18 0.91 4.41
N ASP A 60 -5.72 1.82 5.28
CA ASP A 60 -6.54 2.91 5.82
C ASP A 60 -6.99 3.90 4.74
N ASN A 61 -6.11 4.26 3.80
CA ASN A 61 -6.47 5.13 2.67
C ASN A 61 -7.57 4.51 1.80
N ILE A 62 -7.46 3.22 1.48
CA ILE A 62 -8.45 2.49 0.70
C ILE A 62 -9.78 2.41 1.46
N ALA A 63 -9.72 2.15 2.77
CA ALA A 63 -10.91 2.06 3.61
C ALA A 63 -11.64 3.41 3.72
N ALA A 64 -10.90 4.51 3.89
CA ALA A 64 -11.48 5.85 3.95
C ALA A 64 -12.19 6.24 2.65
N ALA A 65 -11.67 5.79 1.50
CA ALA A 65 -12.29 6.02 0.19
C ALA A 65 -13.51 5.11 -0.08
N ASN A 66 -13.68 4.01 0.66
CA ASN A 66 -14.70 2.98 0.40
C ASN A 66 -15.51 2.61 1.67
N PRO A 67 -16.28 3.55 2.25
CA PRO A 67 -16.91 3.35 3.56
C PRO A 67 -17.99 2.26 3.60
N ALA A 68 -18.50 1.83 2.45
CA ALA A 68 -19.51 0.77 2.34
C ALA A 68 -18.92 -0.65 2.50
N THR A 69 -17.61 -0.81 2.32
CA THR A 69 -16.92 -2.10 2.48
C THR A 69 -16.36 -2.20 3.89
N THR A 70 -16.58 -3.33 4.55
CA THR A 70 -15.97 -3.60 5.86
C THR A 70 -14.57 -4.19 5.66
N PHE A 71 -13.55 -3.54 6.22
CA PHE A 71 -12.16 -3.97 6.03
C PHE A 71 -11.64 -4.78 7.22
N VAL A 72 -11.08 -5.96 6.92
CA VAL A 72 -10.29 -6.77 7.84
C VAL A 72 -8.82 -6.43 7.63
N LYS A 73 -8.15 -5.95 8.66
CA LYS A 73 -6.79 -5.39 8.56
C LYS A 73 -5.82 -6.19 9.43
N PRO A 74 -5.16 -7.23 8.90
CA PRO A 74 -3.98 -7.80 9.56
C PRO A 74 -2.85 -6.76 9.47
N CYS A 75 -2.74 -5.91 10.50
CA CYS A 75 -1.92 -4.71 10.45
C CYS A 75 -0.42 -5.08 10.47
N ASN A 76 0.23 -4.97 9.31
CA ASN A 76 1.69 -4.97 9.18
C ASN A 76 2.15 -3.52 9.10
N LEU A 77 2.71 -3.02 10.21
CA LEU A 77 3.11 -1.63 10.33
C LEU A 77 4.57 -1.46 9.90
N CYS A 78 4.83 -0.63 8.90
CA CYS A 78 6.19 -0.28 8.54
C CYS A 78 6.78 0.71 9.57
N PRO A 79 7.85 0.35 10.32
CA PRO A 79 8.42 1.21 11.35
C PRO A 79 9.06 2.49 10.78
N HIS A 80 9.44 2.47 9.50
CA HIS A 80 10.02 3.64 8.83
C HIS A 80 8.97 4.66 8.42
N MET A 81 7.81 4.23 7.92
CA MET A 81 6.73 5.14 7.53
C MET A 81 6.18 5.92 8.74
N LYS A 82 6.09 5.26 9.90
CA LYS A 82 5.65 5.88 11.17
C LYS A 82 6.58 6.96 11.73
N ARG A 83 7.77 7.15 11.16
CA ARG A 83 8.68 8.25 11.55
C ARG A 83 8.13 9.61 11.11
N ILE A 84 7.29 9.64 10.08
CA ILE A 84 6.62 10.85 9.62
C ILE A 84 5.45 11.14 10.56
N THR A 85 5.50 12.27 11.26
CA THR A 85 4.48 12.70 12.23
C THR A 85 3.95 14.08 11.86
N LEU A 86 2.73 14.43 12.31
CA LEU A 86 2.15 15.75 12.07
C LEU A 86 3.03 16.89 12.61
N ALA A 87 3.63 16.70 13.78
CA ALA A 87 4.57 17.67 14.36
C ALA A 87 5.85 17.80 13.50
N GLY A 88 6.36 16.69 12.97
CA GLY A 88 7.50 16.69 12.05
C GLY A 88 7.20 17.40 10.73
N ILE A 89 6.03 17.15 10.15
CA ILE A 89 5.57 17.81 8.92
C ILE A 89 5.43 19.32 9.15
N ARG A 90 4.75 19.73 10.24
CA ARG A 90 4.60 21.14 10.58
C ARG A 90 5.95 21.84 10.68
N ARG A 91 6.88 21.26 11.45
CA ARG A 91 8.24 21.80 11.59
C ARG A 91 8.93 21.93 10.24
N ALA A 92 8.92 20.88 9.41
CA ALA A 92 9.55 20.90 8.09
C ALA A 92 9.00 22.02 7.19
N LEU A 93 7.69 22.27 7.23
CA LEU A 93 7.05 23.36 6.48
C LEU A 93 7.39 24.75 7.05
N GLU A 94 7.43 24.91 8.38
CA GLU A 94 7.76 26.18 9.05
C GLU A 94 9.22 26.58 8.85
N THR A 95 10.14 25.60 8.89
CA THR A 95 11.58 25.85 8.84
C THR A 95 12.21 25.59 7.48
N MET A 96 11.46 25.03 6.53
CA MET A 96 11.95 24.60 5.20
C MET A 96 13.23 23.74 5.30
N THR A 97 13.29 22.89 6.33
CA THR A 97 14.42 21.99 6.63
C THR A 97 14.23 20.63 5.99
N GLU A 98 15.27 19.81 5.95
CA GLU A 98 15.32 18.48 5.30
C GLU A 98 15.34 18.52 3.75
N PRO A 99 16.15 19.39 3.10
CA PRO A 99 16.29 19.34 1.65
C PRO A 99 16.87 17.99 1.22
N VAL A 100 16.18 17.30 0.33
CA VAL A 100 16.71 16.09 -0.31
C VAL A 100 17.71 16.52 -1.37
N THR A 101 18.99 16.33 -1.09
CA THR A 101 20.08 16.58 -2.03
C THR A 101 20.58 15.27 -2.62
N ILE A 102 20.85 15.28 -3.92
CA ILE A 102 21.34 14.12 -4.66
C ILE A 102 22.62 14.55 -5.36
N ASP A 103 23.65 13.72 -5.30
CA ASP A 103 24.90 13.95 -6.04
C ASP A 103 24.58 14.11 -7.54
N PRO A 104 25.00 15.20 -8.21
CA PRO A 104 24.80 15.39 -9.64
C PRO A 104 25.29 14.22 -10.50
N ALA A 105 26.37 13.54 -10.09
CA ALA A 105 26.89 12.36 -10.78
C ALA A 105 25.95 11.15 -10.69
N LEU A 106 25.14 11.04 -9.63
CA LEU A 106 24.11 10.02 -9.46
C LEU A 106 22.77 10.42 -10.08
N ALA A 107 22.44 11.70 -10.09
CA ALA A 107 21.13 12.20 -10.51
C ALA A 107 20.83 11.89 -11.98
N SER A 108 21.80 12.09 -12.88
CA SER A 108 21.63 11.84 -14.32
C SER A 108 21.37 10.37 -14.65
N PRO A 109 22.19 9.39 -14.22
CA PRO A 109 21.93 7.98 -14.51
C PRO A 109 20.67 7.45 -13.82
N ALA A 110 20.37 7.89 -12.59
CA ALA A 110 19.13 7.50 -11.90
C ALA A 110 17.89 8.01 -12.65
N ARG A 111 17.91 9.26 -13.12
CA ARG A 111 16.83 9.83 -13.95
C ARG A 111 16.63 9.03 -15.24
N ALA A 112 17.71 8.70 -15.95
CA ALA A 112 17.62 7.95 -17.19
C ALA A 112 16.95 6.57 -17.02
N ALA A 113 17.18 5.89 -15.88
CA ALA A 113 16.52 4.62 -15.58
C ALA A 113 15.00 4.81 -15.38
N VAL A 114 14.59 5.83 -14.62
CA VAL A 114 13.17 6.14 -14.37
C VAL A 114 12.47 6.59 -15.67
N GLU A 115 13.10 7.43 -16.48
CA GLU A 115 12.54 7.87 -17.77
C GLU A 115 12.32 6.71 -18.73
N ARG A 116 13.24 5.74 -18.77
CA ARG A 116 13.06 4.51 -19.57
C ARG A 116 11.91 3.65 -19.05
N MET A 117 11.74 3.54 -17.73
CA MET A 117 10.60 2.84 -17.13
C MET A 117 9.27 3.49 -17.54
N LEU A 118 9.18 4.82 -17.52
CA LEU A 118 7.97 5.57 -17.89
C LEU A 118 7.70 5.60 -19.40
N ALA A 119 8.73 5.43 -20.23
CA ALA A 119 8.59 5.42 -21.69
C ALA A 119 7.97 4.12 -22.24
N ILE A 120 7.84 3.08 -21.39
CA ILE A 120 7.23 1.80 -21.75
C ILE A 120 5.80 1.76 -21.15
N PRO A 121 4.77 1.45 -21.95
CA PRO A 121 3.37 1.42 -21.52
C PRO A 121 3.02 0.23 -20.61
#